data_AF-A0A8T7AKC0-F1
#
_entry.id   AF-A0A8T7AKC0-F1
#
_cell.length_a   1.000
_cell.length_b   1.000
_cell.length_c   1.000
_cell.angle_alpha   90.00
_cell.angle_beta   90.00
_cell.angle_gamma   90.00
#
_symmetry.space_group_name_H-M   'P 1'
#
loop_
_entity.id
_entity.type
_entity.pdbx_description
1 polymer ?
#
loop_
_entity_poly.entity_id
_entity_poly.type
_entity_poly.pdbx_seq_one_letter_code
_entity_poly.pdbx_strand_id
1 'polypeptide(L)' 'VAPGEPASARADAFNALVSLGYRPGEVQKMLDKVDTDGVDTEDILRSVLRAAAP' A
#
# COMPACT_ATOMS: atom_id res chain seq x y z
N VAL A 1 25.30 -10.96 -6.32
CA VAL A 1 24.17 -10.01 -6.22
C VAL A 1 22.91 -10.84 -6.09
N ALA A 2 22.14 -10.70 -5.01
CA ALA A 2 20.91 -11.48 -4.82
C ALA A 2 19.79 -10.89 -5.71
N PRO A 3 18.91 -11.71 -6.31
CA PRO A 3 17.83 -11.23 -7.15
C PRO A 3 16.75 -10.56 -6.29
N GLY A 4 16.60 -9.24 -6.46
CA GLY A 4 15.46 -8.43 -6.01
C GLY A 4 15.30 -8.37 -4.49
N GLU A 5 15.71 -7.27 -3.87
CA GLU A 5 15.02 -6.84 -2.64
C GLU A 5 13.52 -6.84 -2.96
N PRO A 6 12.69 -7.60 -2.22
CA PRO A 6 11.27 -7.58 -2.45
C PRO A 6 10.84 -6.12 -2.30
N ALA A 7 10.07 -5.62 -3.27
CA ALA A 7 9.37 -4.37 -3.08
C ALA A 7 8.75 -4.40 -1.67
N SER A 8 8.98 -3.37 -0.86
CA SER A 8 8.45 -3.35 0.51
C SER A 8 6.93 -3.56 0.44
N ALA A 9 6.32 -4.19 1.45
CA ALA A 9 4.87 -4.44 1.48
C ALA A 9 4.03 -3.18 1.14
N ARG A 10 4.52 -2.00 1.56
CA ARG A 10 3.99 -0.68 1.19
C ARG A 10 4.00 -0.40 -0.32
N ALA A 11 5.06 -0.75 -1.03
CA ALA A 11 5.19 -0.58 -2.47
C ALA A 11 4.27 -1.54 -3.25
N ASP A 12 4.10 -2.78 -2.79
CA ASP A 12 3.10 -3.69 -3.37
C ASP A 12 1.68 -3.15 -3.16
N ALA A 13 1.36 -2.67 -1.96
CA ALA A 13 0.07 -2.05 -1.66
C ALA A 13 -0.18 -0.81 -2.53
N PHE A 14 0.86 0.01 -2.75
CA PHE A 14 0.79 1.15 -3.65
C PHE A 14 0.43 0.74 -5.09
N ASN A 15 1.16 -0.23 -5.65
CA ASN A 15 0.92 -0.71 -7.01
C ASN A 15 -0.48 -1.31 -7.15
N ALA A 16 -0.92 -2.12 -6.19
CA ALA A 16 -2.26 -2.70 -6.18
C ALA A 16 -3.35 -1.61 -6.20
N LEU A 17 -3.25 -0.58 -5.36
CA LEU A 17 -4.23 0.50 -5.32
C LEU A 17 -4.24 1.33 -6.61
N VAL A 18 -3.08 1.59 -7.21
CA VAL A 18 -3.01 2.25 -8.53
C VAL A 18 -3.68 1.39 -9.61
N SER A 19 -3.46 0.07 -9.60
CA SER A 19 -4.14 -0.88 -10.51
C SER A 19 -5.65 -0.94 -10.31
N LEU A 20 -6.15 -0.65 -9.11
CA LEU A 20 -7.60 -0.53 -8.82
C LEU A 20 -8.19 0.80 -9.32
N GLY A 21 -7.37 1.73 -9.82
CA GLY A 21 -7.81 3.02 -10.37
C GLY A 21 -7.66 4.19 -9.42
N TYR A 22 -7.07 3.99 -8.23
CA TYR A 22 -6.75 5.11 -7.34
C TYR A 22 -5.60 5.94 -7.90
N ARG A 23 -5.69 7.27 -7.73
CA ARG A 23 -4.67 8.21 -8.22
C ARG A 23 -3.40 8.06 -7.36
N PRO A 24 -2.18 8.02 -7.95
CA PRO A 24 -0.93 7.85 -7.21
C PRO A 24 -0.78 8.78 -5.99
N GLY A 25 -1.14 10.06 -6.12
CA GLY A 25 -1.08 11.01 -5.01
C GLY A 25 -2.10 10.78 -3.90
N GLU A 26 -3.26 10.19 -4.21
CA GLU A 26 -4.23 9.75 -3.19
C GLU A 26 -3.70 8.52 -2.47
N VAL A 27 -3.18 7.54 -3.22
CA VAL A 27 -2.60 6.31 -2.65
C VAL A 27 -1.47 6.63 -1.68
N GLN A 28 -0.57 7.56 -2.03
CA GLN A 28 0.48 8.01 -1.12
C GLN A 28 -0.09 8.56 0.19
N LYS A 29 -1.12 9.41 0.12
CA LYS A 29 -1.79 9.98 1.31
C LYS A 29 -2.53 8.94 2.13
N MET A 30 -3.09 7.91 1.49
CA MET A 30 -3.77 6.81 2.18
C MET A 30 -2.77 5.93 2.91
N LEU A 31 -1.64 5.60 2.28
CA LEU A 31 -0.57 4.81 2.90
C LEU A 31 0.15 5.56 4.02
N ASP A 32 0.23 6.89 3.96
CA ASP A 32 0.81 7.72 5.02
C ASP A 32 -0.05 7.75 6.29
N LYS A 33 -1.35 7.44 6.17
CA LYS A 33 -2.31 7.43 7.29
C LYS A 33 -2.38 6.11 8.04
N VAL A 34 -1.70 5.07 7.55
CA VAL A 34 -1.71 3.73 8.15
C VAL A 34 -0.30 3.33 8.54
N ASP A 35 -0.18 2.51 9.58
CA ASP A 35 1.09 1.90 9.91
C ASP A 35 1.42 0.83 8.87
N THR A 36 2.63 0.88 8.31
CA THR A 36 3.12 -0.07 7.30
C THR A 36 4.40 -0.78 7.73
N ASP A 37 4.87 -0.55 8.95
CA ASP A 37 6.16 -1.07 9.42
C ASP A 37 5.97 -2.47 10.02
N GLY A 38 6.67 -3.46 9.46
CA GLY A 38 6.46 -4.85 9.86
C GLY A 38 5.07 -5.42 9.54
N VAL A 39 4.27 -4.71 8.73
CA VAL A 39 2.93 -5.11 8.30
C VAL A 39 2.99 -5.67 6.87
N ASP A 40 2.32 -6.80 6.65
CA ASP A 40 2.21 -7.42 5.32
C ASP A 40 1.26 -6.64 4.38
N THR A 41 1.48 -6.80 3.08
CA THR A 41 0.75 -6.08 2.02
C THR A 41 -0.77 -6.18 2.14
N GLU A 42 -1.30 -7.36 2.45
CA GLU A 42 -2.74 -7.59 2.59
C GLU A 42 -3.34 -6.76 3.74
N ASP A 43 -2.63 -6.67 4.86
CA ASP A 43 -3.12 -5.97 6.04
C ASP A 43 -3.02 -4.44 5.87
N ILE A 44 -2.00 -3.97 5.15
CA ILE A 44 -1.91 -2.59 4.67
C ILE A 44 -3.10 -2.26 3.77
N LEU A 45 -3.40 -3.09 2.78
CA LEU A 45 -4.54 -2.89 1.86
C LEU A 45 -5.86 -2.84 2.60
N ARG A 46 -6.08 -3.76 3.55
CA ARG A 46 -7.29 -3.80 4.38
C ARG A 46 -7.44 -2.52 5.20
N SER A 47 -6.35 -2.05 5.82
CA SER A 47 -6.33 -0.83 6.64
C SER A 47 -6.63 0.40 5.79
N VAL A 48 -5.98 0.51 4.63
CA VAL A 48 -6.19 1.61 3.67
C VAL A 48 -7.62 1.65 3.14
N LEU A 49 -8.16 0.50 2.72
CA LEU A 49 -9.52 0.44 2.17
C LEU A 49 -10.59 0.74 3.21
N ARG A 50 -10.39 0.30 4.46
CA ARG A 50 -11.27 0.67 5.59
C ARG A 50 -11.23 2.17 5.86
N ALA A 51 -10.07 2.81 5.76
CA ALA A 51 -9.93 4.26 5.98
C ALA A 51 -10.48 5.09 4.81
N ALA A 52 -10.63 4.51 3.62
CA ALA A 52 -11.16 5.16 2.42
C ALA A 52 -12.67 4.96 2.22
N ALA A 53 -13.24 3.93 2.84
CA ALA A 53 -14.68 3.73 2.85
C ALA A 53 -15.37 4.80 3.72
N PRO A 54 -16.48 5.40 3.25
CA PRO A 54 -17.27 6.35 4.03
C PRO A 54 -17.96 5.72 5.24
#